data_AF-A0A7V9CSE4-F1
#
_entry.id   AF-A0A7V9CSE4-F1
#
_cell.length_a   1.000
_cell.length_b   1.000
_cell.length_c   1.000
_cell.angle_alpha   90.00
_cell.angle_beta   90.00
_cell.angle_gamma   90.00
#
_symmetry.space_group_name_H-M   'P 1'
#
loop_
_entity.id
_entity.type
_entity.pdbx_description
1 polymer ?
#
loop_
_entity_poly.entity_id
_entity_poly.type
_entity_poly.pdbx_seq_one_letter_code
_entity_poly.pdbx_strand_id
1 'polypeptide(L)'
;MDHDEVWIPLVDEPLGALVSRLQEADPELTRLVSSPRQLLAFRTFAYIRVGILLGRLLVEDELERYDGGETWVDALLQEPAHREKILRELRAVAAEVASGAGDDGAGVPDDGARERFRAFARGLR
;
A
#
# COMPACT_ATOMS: atom_id res chain seq x y z
N MET A 1 -21.73 4.71 -18.31
CA MET A 1 -20.47 5.47 -18.20
C MET A 1 -19.67 4.76 -17.14
N ASP A 2 -18.62 4.08 -17.58
CA ASP A 2 -17.79 3.24 -16.73
C ASP A 2 -17.17 4.11 -15.64
N HIS A 3 -17.38 3.76 -14.37
CA HIS A 3 -16.66 4.37 -13.27
C HIS A 3 -15.31 3.66 -13.21
N ASP A 4 -14.41 4.00 -14.13
CA ASP A 4 -12.99 3.76 -13.93
C ASP A 4 -12.65 4.47 -12.63
N GLU A 5 -12.55 3.68 -11.54
CA GLU A 5 -12.13 4.14 -10.22
C GLU A 5 -10.82 4.91 -10.41
N VAL A 6 -10.88 6.23 -10.28
CA VAL A 6 -9.71 7.10 -10.28
C VAL A 6 -8.92 6.76 -9.01
N TRP A 7 -8.05 5.77 -9.12
CA TRP A 7 -7.10 5.38 -8.09
C TRP A 7 -6.03 6.46 -8.02
N ILE A 8 -6.23 7.44 -7.13
CA ILE A 8 -5.16 8.39 -6.77
C ILE A 8 -4.10 7.59 -6.01
N PRO A 9 -2.85 7.53 -6.47
CA PRO A 9 -1.79 6.85 -5.74
C PRO A 9 -1.64 7.50 -4.36
N LEU A 10 -1.75 6.69 -3.30
CA LEU A 10 -1.62 7.17 -1.92
C LEU A 10 -0.19 7.57 -1.57
N VAL A 11 0.79 7.13 -2.37
CA VAL A 11 2.22 7.43 -2.24
C VAL A 11 2.84 7.58 -3.63
N ASP A 12 3.76 8.52 -3.77
CA ASP A 12 4.50 8.79 -5.00
C ASP A 12 5.44 7.62 -5.41
N GLU A 13 5.87 7.63 -6.68
CA GLU A 13 6.95 6.76 -7.15
C GLU A 13 8.27 7.12 -6.46
N PRO A 14 9.14 6.14 -6.12
CA PRO A 14 9.21 4.75 -6.64
C PRO A 14 8.47 3.68 -5.83
N LEU A 15 7.93 4.00 -4.65
CA LEU A 15 7.42 2.99 -3.71
C LEU A 15 6.11 2.34 -4.19
N GLY A 16 5.19 3.14 -4.74
CA GLY A 16 3.91 2.62 -5.26
C GLY A 16 4.12 1.57 -6.36
N ALA A 17 5.05 1.83 -7.28
CA ALA A 17 5.41 0.91 -8.36
C ALA A 17 6.03 -0.39 -7.83
N LEU A 18 6.91 -0.31 -6.82
CA LEU A 18 7.51 -1.48 -6.21
C LEU A 18 6.46 -2.42 -5.60
N VAL A 19 5.57 -1.89 -4.75
CA VAL A 19 4.56 -2.70 -4.07
C VAL A 19 3.61 -3.33 -5.09
N SER A 20 3.22 -2.58 -6.12
CA SER A 20 2.36 -3.11 -7.19
C SER A 20 3.01 -4.27 -7.93
N ARG A 21 4.28 -4.12 -8.37
CA ARG A 21 5.03 -5.19 -9.03
C ARG A 21 5.17 -6.44 -8.16
N LEU A 22 5.46 -6.28 -6.87
CA LEU A 22 5.63 -7.40 -5.95
C LEU A 22 4.29 -8.08 -5.63
N GLN A 23 3.20 -7.33 -5.56
CA GLN A 23 1.85 -7.88 -5.39
C GLN A 23 1.42 -8.71 -6.60
N GLU A 24 1.65 -8.21 -7.82
CA GLU A 24 1.33 -8.93 -9.07
C GLU A 24 2.15 -10.21 -9.22
N ALA A 25 3.40 -10.20 -8.75
CA ALA A 25 4.29 -11.36 -8.79
C ALA A 25 3.97 -12.44 -7.74
N ASP A 26 3.16 -12.13 -6.72
CA ASP A 26 2.82 -13.05 -5.62
C ASP A 26 1.30 -13.37 -5.60
N PRO A 27 0.89 -14.53 -6.14
CA PRO A 27 -0.50 -14.95 -6.15
C PRO A 27 -1.12 -15.07 -4.75
N GLU A 28 -0.31 -15.31 -3.72
CA GLU A 28 -0.79 -15.42 -2.34
C GLU A 28 -1.24 -14.07 -1.80
N LEU A 29 -0.50 -12.99 -2.08
CA LEU A 29 -0.90 -11.63 -1.74
C LEU A 29 -2.24 -11.29 -2.38
N THR A 30 -2.37 -11.56 -3.67
CA THR A 30 -3.62 -11.31 -4.42
C THR A 30 -4.81 -12.07 -3.83
N ARG A 31 -4.59 -13.30 -3.34
CA ARG A 31 -5.63 -14.11 -2.69
C ARG A 31 -6.02 -13.59 -1.31
N LEU A 32 -5.07 -13.08 -0.53
CA LEU A 32 -5.30 -12.59 0.84
C LEU A 32 -6.07 -11.26 0.86
N VAL A 33 -5.83 -10.38 -0.12
CA VAL A 33 -6.44 -9.05 -0.19
C VAL A 33 -7.32 -8.90 -1.42
N SER A 34 -8.40 -9.69 -1.50
CA SER A 34 -9.20 -9.83 -2.72
C SER A 34 -10.34 -8.81 -2.87
N SER A 35 -10.78 -8.15 -1.80
CA SER A 35 -11.84 -7.12 -1.88
C SER A 35 -11.26 -5.70 -2.06
N PRO A 36 -12.00 -4.75 -2.68
CA PRO A 36 -11.53 -3.38 -2.84
C PRO A 36 -11.14 -2.70 -1.51
N ARG A 37 -11.89 -2.96 -0.43
CA ARG A 37 -11.58 -2.44 0.91
C ARG A 37 -10.27 -3.02 1.46
N GLN A 38 -10.05 -4.33 1.30
CA GLN A 38 -8.81 -4.98 1.72
C GLN A 38 -7.62 -4.49 0.89
N LEU A 39 -7.78 -4.31 -0.42
CA LEU A 39 -6.75 -3.74 -1.30
C LEU A 39 -6.34 -2.33 -0.86
N LEU A 40 -7.32 -1.48 -0.51
CA LEU A 40 -7.04 -0.13 -0.03
C LEU A 40 -6.30 -0.13 1.32
N ALA A 41 -6.76 -0.95 2.27
CA ALA A 41 -6.12 -1.10 3.58
C ALA A 41 -4.70 -1.65 3.42
N PHE A 42 -4.54 -2.70 2.62
CA PHE A 42 -3.26 -3.32 2.30
C PHE A 42 -2.28 -2.30 1.73
N ARG A 43 -2.67 -1.57 0.67
CA ARG A 43 -1.80 -0.54 0.05
C ARG A 43 -1.36 0.51 1.07
N THR A 44 -2.29 1.02 1.87
CA THR A 44 -2.00 2.01 2.92
C THR A 44 -0.93 1.52 3.90
N PHE A 45 -1.12 0.33 4.46
CA PHE A 45 -0.18 -0.23 5.45
C PHE A 45 1.13 -0.70 4.82
N ALA A 46 1.07 -1.26 3.60
CA ALA A 46 2.24 -1.70 2.86
C ALA A 46 3.18 -0.54 2.57
N TYR A 47 2.67 0.61 2.12
CA TYR A 47 3.50 1.78 1.86
C TYR A 47 4.24 2.26 3.12
N ILE A 48 3.55 2.28 4.27
CA ILE A 48 4.18 2.69 5.54
C ILE A 48 5.27 1.70 5.95
N ARG A 49 4.97 0.40 6.02
CA ARG A 49 5.91 -0.62 6.51
C ARG A 49 7.09 -0.84 5.57
N VAL A 50 6.84 -0.87 4.26
CA VAL A 50 7.92 -0.98 3.27
C VAL A 50 8.78 0.28 3.28
N GLY A 51 8.19 1.47 3.39
CA GLY A 51 8.95 2.73 3.53
C GLY A 51 9.87 2.73 4.76
N ILE A 52 9.37 2.29 5.92
CA ILE A 52 10.17 2.17 7.15
C ILE A 52 11.30 1.15 6.98
N LEU A 53 11.00 -0.03 6.39
CA LEU A 53 12.00 -1.05 6.13
C LEU A 53 13.09 -0.52 5.20
N LEU A 54 12.71 0.10 4.08
CA LEU A 54 13.65 0.68 3.12
C LEU A 54 14.53 1.76 3.77
N GLY A 55 13.95 2.64 4.59
CA GLY A 55 14.70 3.63 5.34
C GLY A 55 15.71 3.01 6.32
N ARG A 56 15.34 1.89 6.96
CA ARG A 56 16.26 1.13 7.82
C ARG A 56 17.39 0.51 7.01
N LEU A 57 17.08 -0.16 5.91
CA LEU A 57 18.07 -0.79 5.03
C LEU A 57 19.04 0.24 4.47
N LEU A 58 18.57 1.44 4.12
CA LEU A 58 19.40 2.54 3.65
C LEU A 58 20.45 3.01 4.68
N VAL A 59 20.11 2.94 5.97
CA VAL A 59 21.02 3.33 7.06
C VAL A 59 21.96 2.19 7.43
N GLU A 60 21.48 0.94 7.37
CA GLU A 60 22.25 -0.25 7.73
C GLU A 60 23.27 -0.65 6.66
N ASP A 61 22.88 -0.62 5.40
CA ASP A 61 23.75 -0.82 4.25
C ASP A 61 24.04 0.56 3.65
N GLU A 62 25.12 1.20 4.10
CA GLU A 62 25.65 2.40 3.42
C GLU A 62 25.75 2.09 1.92
N LEU A 63 24.87 2.69 1.12
CA LEU A 63 24.83 2.49 -0.33
C LEU A 63 26.07 3.13 -0.95
N GLU A 64 27.20 2.44 -0.91
CA GLU A 64 28.45 2.86 -1.55
C GLU A 64 28.30 3.07 -3.08
N ARG A 65 27.21 2.56 -3.67
CA ARG A 65 26.99 2.49 -5.13
C ARG A 65 25.92 3.42 -5.68
N TYR A 66 25.34 4.33 -4.90
CA TYR A 66 24.35 5.25 -5.49
C TYR A 66 25.04 6.35 -6.31
N ASP A 67 25.13 6.14 -7.62
CA ASP A 67 25.72 7.06 -8.60
C ASP A 67 24.73 8.09 -9.18
N GLY A 68 23.47 8.04 -8.72
CA GLY A 68 22.39 8.93 -9.16
C GLY A 68 21.71 8.53 -10.48
N GLY A 69 22.04 7.37 -11.05
CA GLY A 69 21.44 6.87 -12.29
C GLY A 69 20.11 6.12 -12.11
N GLU A 70 20.03 5.17 -11.18
CA GLU A 70 18.80 4.44 -10.82
C GLU A 70 18.09 5.11 -9.62
N THR A 71 16.85 4.74 -9.29
CA THR A 71 16.27 5.22 -8.02
C THR A 71 16.97 4.54 -6.85
N TRP A 72 17.10 5.22 -5.70
CA TRP A 72 17.73 4.64 -4.50
C TRP A 72 17.03 3.34 -4.04
N VAL A 73 15.74 3.18 -4.36
CA VAL A 73 14.99 1.95 -4.16
C VAL A 73 15.49 0.83 -5.07
N ASP A 74 15.69 1.10 -6.36
CA ASP A 74 16.21 0.09 -7.30
C ASP A 74 17.62 -0.37 -6.90
N ALA A 75 18.46 0.57 -6.44
CA ALA A 75 19.79 0.25 -5.90
C ALA A 75 19.72 -0.69 -4.68
N LEU A 76 18.82 -0.43 -3.72
CA LEU A 76 18.59 -1.33 -2.57
C LEU A 76 18.09 -2.70 -3.00
N LEU A 77 17.29 -2.78 -4.07
CA LEU A 77 16.73 -4.03 -4.57
C LEU A 77 17.72 -4.85 -5.40
N GLN A 78 18.94 -4.38 -5.67
CA GLN A 78 19.98 -5.22 -6.29
C GLN A 78 20.40 -6.37 -5.37
N GLU A 79 20.29 -6.18 -4.05
CA GLU A 79 20.53 -7.23 -3.06
C GLU A 79 19.28 -8.14 -2.93
N PRO A 80 19.37 -9.44 -3.30
CA PRO A 80 18.23 -10.36 -3.22
C PRO A 80 17.65 -10.47 -1.80
N ALA A 81 18.47 -10.39 -0.75
CA ALA A 81 18.00 -10.44 0.63
C ALA A 81 17.04 -9.28 0.97
N HIS A 82 17.19 -8.12 0.34
CA HIS A 82 16.28 -6.99 0.53
C HIS A 82 14.90 -7.26 -0.06
N ARG A 83 14.86 -7.86 -1.26
CA ARG A 83 13.60 -8.30 -1.89
C ARG A 83 12.86 -9.29 -1.00
N GLU A 84 13.56 -10.24 -0.41
CA GLU A 84 12.96 -11.23 0.51
C GLU A 84 12.44 -10.60 1.80
N LYS A 85 13.15 -9.63 2.38
CA LYS A 85 12.68 -8.87 3.56
C LYS A 85 11.38 -8.12 3.22
N ILE A 86 11.32 -7.47 2.07
CA ILE A 86 10.13 -6.71 1.62
C ILE A 86 8.95 -7.64 1.35
N LEU A 87 9.16 -8.78 0.67
CA LEU A 87 8.09 -9.76 0.43
C LEU A 87 7.53 -10.33 1.74
N ARG A 88 8.38 -10.61 2.73
CA ARG A 88 7.92 -11.03 4.06
C ARG A 88 7.06 -9.97 4.73
N GLU A 89 7.46 -8.71 4.67
CA GLU A 89 6.67 -7.60 5.20
C GLU A 89 5.31 -7.48 4.48
N LEU A 90 5.28 -7.55 3.15
CA LEU A 90 4.04 -7.50 2.38
C LEU A 90 3.09 -8.65 2.75
N ARG A 91 3.61 -9.88 2.90
CA ARG A 91 2.80 -11.03 3.32
C ARG A 91 2.25 -10.87 4.73
N ALA A 92 3.04 -10.33 5.65
CA ALA A 92 2.59 -10.02 7.01
C ALA A 92 1.43 -9.01 7.00
N VAL A 93 1.58 -7.90 6.24
CA VAL A 93 0.50 -6.90 6.09
C VAL A 93 -0.75 -7.51 5.47
N ALA A 94 -0.60 -8.31 4.42
CA ALA A 94 -1.74 -8.96 3.77
C ALA A 94 -2.47 -9.91 4.73
N ALA A 95 -1.74 -10.68 5.53
CA ALA A 95 -2.33 -11.57 6.54
C ALA A 95 -3.04 -10.78 7.66
N GLU A 96 -2.43 -9.70 8.15
CA GLU A 96 -3.02 -8.79 9.14
C GLU A 96 -4.33 -8.18 8.60
N VAL A 97 -4.30 -7.63 7.40
CA VAL A 97 -5.49 -7.07 6.72
C VAL A 97 -6.55 -8.15 6.50
N ALA A 98 -6.17 -9.35 6.07
CA ALA A 98 -7.11 -10.46 5.90
C ALA A 98 -7.79 -10.85 7.22
N SER A 99 -7.03 -10.86 8.32
CA SER A 99 -7.54 -11.21 9.67
C SER A 99 -8.37 -10.11 10.32
N GLY A 100 -8.10 -8.84 10.03
CA GLY A 100 -8.78 -7.67 10.60
C GLY A 100 -9.85 -7.05 9.70
N ALA A 101 -10.08 -7.60 8.50
CA ALA A 101 -11.12 -7.12 7.59
C ALA A 101 -12.52 -7.72 7.88
N GLY A 102 -12.64 -8.64 8.84
CA GLY A 102 -13.90 -9.09 9.39
C GLY A 102 -14.07 -8.57 10.82
N ASP A 103 -15.17 -7.86 11.07
CA ASP A 103 -15.56 -7.12 12.30
C ASP A 103 -14.81 -5.79 12.53
N ASP A 104 -15.44 -4.61 12.65
CA ASP A 104 -16.82 -4.23 12.98
C ASP A 104 -17.25 -3.06 12.07
N GLY A 105 -18.51 -2.63 12.11
CA GLY A 105 -19.02 -1.40 11.48
C GLY A 105 -18.30 -0.08 11.86
N ALA A 106 -17.14 -0.13 12.49
CA ALA A 106 -16.19 0.96 12.71
C ALA A 106 -15.76 1.57 11.36
N GLY A 107 -16.37 2.71 11.03
CA GLY A 107 -16.07 3.50 9.83
C GLY A 107 -17.17 3.48 8.77
N VAL A 108 -18.24 2.71 8.93
CA VAL A 108 -19.46 2.93 8.13
C VAL A 108 -20.12 4.19 8.67
N PRO A 109 -20.33 5.23 7.85
CA PRO A 109 -21.00 6.44 8.30
C PRO A 109 -22.40 6.08 8.80
N ASP A 110 -22.71 6.50 10.03
CA ASP A 110 -24.07 6.40 10.55
C ASP A 110 -25.04 7.23 9.71
N ASP A 111 -26.34 7.01 9.89
CA ASP A 111 -27.36 7.68 9.09
C ASP A 111 -27.31 9.21 9.23
N GLY A 112 -26.93 9.72 10.42
CA GLY A 112 -26.73 11.15 10.64
C GLY A 112 -25.53 11.70 9.86
N ALA A 113 -24.43 10.96 9.78
CA ALA A 113 -23.25 11.32 8.99
C ALA A 113 -23.57 11.34 7.49
N ARG A 114 -24.37 10.37 7.02
CA ARG A 114 -24.87 10.35 5.62
C ARG A 114 -25.76 11.55 5.32
N GLU A 115 -26.61 11.93 6.26
CA GLU A 115 -27.51 13.07 6.10
C GLU A 115 -26.75 14.41 6.05
N ARG A 116 -25.77 14.61 6.94
CA ARG A 116 -24.88 15.77 6.92
C ARG A 116 -24.12 15.88 5.60
N PHE A 117 -23.57 14.77 5.10
CA PHE A 117 -22.88 14.75 3.81
C PHE A 117 -23.80 15.11 2.65
N ARG A 118 -25.03 14.55 2.60
CA ARG A 118 -26.02 14.91 1.57
C ARG A 118 -26.42 16.39 1.63
N ALA A 119 -26.56 16.96 2.83
CA ALA A 119 -26.85 18.37 3.01
C ALA A 119 -25.71 19.26 2.49
N PHE A 120 -24.46 18.92 2.81
CA PHE A 120 -23.28 19.58 2.29
C PHE A 120 -23.21 19.52 0.76
N ALA A 121 -23.38 18.34 0.15
CA ALA A 121 -23.32 18.15 -1.29
C ALA A 121 -24.39 18.94 -2.06
N ARG A 122 -25.57 19.15 -1.47
CA ARG A 122 -26.61 20.01 -2.07
C ARG A 122 -26.25 21.49 -2.12
N GLY A 123 -25.37 21.96 -1.23
CA GLY A 123 -24.88 23.34 -1.18
C GLY A 123 -23.70 23.63 -2.12
N LEU A 124 -23.15 22.60 -2.77
CA LEU A 124 -22.07 22.70 -3.76
C LEU A 124 -22.57 22.89 -5.20
N ARG A 125 -23.89 23.06 -5.39
CA ARG A 125 -24.52 23.29 -6.70
C ARG A 125 -24.71 24.76 -7.01
#